data_AF-A0A244CPC6-F1
#
_entry.id   AF-A0A244CPC6-F1
#
_cell.length_a   1.000
_cell.length_b   1.000
_cell.length_c   1.000
_cell.angle_alpha   90.00
_cell.angle_beta   90.00
_cell.angle_gamma   90.00
#
_symmetry.space_group_name_H-M   'P 1'
#
loop_
_entity.id
_entity.type
_entity.pdbx_description
1 polymer ?
#
loop_
_entity_poly.entity_id
_entity_poly.type
_entity_poly.pdbx_seq_one_letter_code
_entity_poly.pdbx_strand_id
1 'polypeptide(L)'
;MKITKKQAGFTLIELVIVVIILGLLAATALPRFLDVTEQAEDASVEGMAGGFAAAVGLVRSQWELNGRPKGTGNAAFITYDTVTVGIDNSIGYPTTDSTGTDTRASQMDAAKCKQVFDIILQSTPPNTTSAVLTDIQDNRYFVRADGATDTCLYYLSSSIDTTIPPNGALPAAGNFRGFTYLPSTGQVTVFNQ
;
A
#
# COMPACT_ATOMS: atom_id res chain seq x y z
N MET A 1 34.85 62.01 -11.89
CA MET A 1 35.02 61.21 -13.13
C MET A 1 34.29 59.88 -12.93
N LYS A 2 33.18 59.65 -13.64
CA LYS A 2 32.30 58.49 -13.44
C LYS A 2 32.73 57.40 -14.43
N ILE A 3 33.31 56.31 -13.95
CA ILE A 3 33.74 55.19 -14.79
C ILE A 3 32.51 54.35 -15.14
N THR A 4 32.04 54.43 -16.38
CA THR A 4 31.02 53.54 -16.94
C THR A 4 31.66 52.20 -17.28
N LYS A 5 31.39 51.17 -16.48
CA LYS A 5 31.80 49.79 -16.80
C LYS A 5 31.07 49.34 -18.06
N LYS A 6 31.81 48.93 -19.10
CA LYS A 6 31.23 48.26 -20.27
C LYS A 6 30.69 46.89 -19.82
N GLN A 7 29.40 46.67 -20.02
CA GLN A 7 28.77 45.37 -19.79
C GLN A 7 29.18 44.45 -20.94
N ALA A 8 30.04 43.47 -20.66
CA ALA A 8 30.40 42.45 -21.64
C ALA A 8 29.16 41.55 -21.85
N GLY A 9 28.62 41.54 -23.06
CA GLY A 9 27.53 40.63 -23.44
C GLY A 9 28.04 39.19 -23.47
N PHE A 10 27.17 38.25 -23.13
CA PHE A 10 27.45 36.82 -23.20
C PHE A 10 27.65 36.38 -24.66
N THR A 11 28.62 35.51 -24.92
CA THR A 11 28.86 35.03 -26.30
C THR A 11 27.84 33.97 -26.70
N LEU A 12 27.48 33.93 -27.98
CA LEU A 12 26.54 32.91 -28.51
C LEU A 12 27.11 31.49 -28.30
N ILE A 13 28.43 31.34 -28.41
CA ILE A 13 29.10 30.06 -28.20
C ILE A 13 29.09 29.59 -26.74
N GLU A 14 29.22 30.50 -25.76
CA GLU A 14 29.06 30.12 -24.34
C GLU A 14 27.67 29.57 -24.07
N LEU A 15 26.64 30.19 -24.66
CA LEU A 15 25.26 29.72 -24.46
C LEU A 15 25.05 28.33 -25.06
N VAL A 16 25.60 28.09 -26.25
CA VAL A 16 25.53 26.79 -26.93
C VAL A 16 26.26 25.70 -26.13
N ILE A 17 27.46 25.98 -25.62
CA ILE A 17 28.20 24.99 -24.83
C ILE A 17 27.47 24.66 -23.53
N VAL A 18 26.86 25.64 -22.87
CA VAL A 18 26.11 25.41 -21.63
C VAL A 18 24.91 24.49 -21.87
N VAL A 19 24.12 24.70 -22.92
CA VAL A 19 22.97 23.81 -23.21
C VAL A 19 23.41 22.41 -23.61
N ILE A 20 24.55 22.26 -24.27
CA ILE A 20 25.14 20.95 -24.60
C ILE A 20 25.55 20.21 -23.32
N ILE A 21 26.26 20.89 -22.41
CA ILE A 21 26.68 20.30 -21.13
C ILE A 21 25.45 19.91 -20.29
N LEU A 22 24.45 20.78 -20.18
CA LEU A 22 23.21 20.47 -19.48
C LEU A 22 22.47 19.30 -20.12
N GLY A 23 22.48 19.19 -21.45
CA GLY A 23 21.91 18.06 -22.18
C GLY A 23 22.59 16.72 -21.86
N LEU A 24 23.92 16.70 -21.80
CA LEU A 24 24.69 15.49 -21.47
C LEU A 24 24.51 15.06 -20.00
N LEU A 25 24.48 16.03 -19.08
CA LEU A 25 24.18 15.77 -17.67
C LEU A 25 22.76 15.24 -17.49
N ALA A 26 21.77 15.82 -18.17
CA ALA A 26 20.39 15.34 -18.11
C ALA A 26 20.23 13.92 -18.67
N ALA A 27 20.88 13.62 -19.82
CA ALA A 27 20.80 12.31 -20.45
C ALA A 27 21.35 11.16 -19.57
N THR A 28 22.36 11.44 -18.75
CA THR A 28 22.96 10.44 -17.85
C THR A 28 22.28 10.38 -16.48
N ALA A 29 21.70 11.49 -15.99
CA ALA A 29 21.05 11.56 -14.68
C ALA A 29 19.59 11.07 -14.70
N LEU A 30 18.85 11.29 -15.79
CA LEU A 30 17.42 10.97 -15.87
C LEU A 30 17.11 9.47 -15.62
N PRO A 31 17.80 8.50 -16.24
CA PRO A 31 17.47 7.08 -16.02
C PRO A 31 17.63 6.67 -14.55
N ARG A 32 18.74 7.09 -13.92
CA ARG A 32 19.02 6.81 -12.51
C ARG A 32 17.98 7.41 -11.56
N PHE A 33 17.41 8.57 -11.89
CA PHE A 33 16.39 9.21 -11.06
C PHE A 33 15.06 8.43 -11.04
N LEU A 34 14.67 7.85 -12.18
CA LEU A 34 13.48 6.99 -12.27
C LEU A 34 13.66 5.72 -11.45
N ASP A 35 14.80 5.04 -11.57
CA ASP A 35 15.12 3.81 -10.81
C ASP A 35 15.07 4.02 -9.29
N VAL A 36 15.52 5.18 -8.80
CA VAL A 36 15.50 5.51 -7.37
C VAL A 36 14.06 5.70 -6.86
N THR A 37 13.18 6.26 -7.68
CA THR A 37 11.77 6.45 -7.31
C THR A 37 11.08 5.10 -7.17
N GLU A 38 11.28 4.20 -8.13
CA GLU A 38 10.76 2.84 -8.09
C GLU A 38 11.26 2.04 -6.87
N GLN A 39 12.57 2.10 -6.59
CA GLN A 39 13.15 1.46 -5.40
C GLN A 39 12.59 2.05 -4.09
N ALA A 40 12.31 3.35 -4.06
CA ALA A 40 11.72 3.99 -2.89
C ALA A 40 10.25 3.54 -2.69
N GLU A 41 9.50 3.33 -3.77
CA GLU A 41 8.16 2.76 -3.70
C GLU A 41 8.17 1.32 -3.20
N ASP A 42 9.06 0.48 -3.71
CA ASP A 42 9.22 -0.91 -3.25
C ASP A 42 9.57 -0.96 -1.76
N ALA A 43 10.58 -0.18 -1.33
CA ALA A 43 10.96 -0.10 0.08
C ALA A 43 9.81 0.41 0.96
N SER A 44 8.99 1.35 0.46
CA SER A 44 7.80 1.84 1.18
C SER A 44 6.76 0.74 1.33
N VAL A 45 6.51 -0.05 0.28
CA VAL A 45 5.55 -1.16 0.30
C VAL A 45 6.04 -2.27 1.22
N GLU A 46 7.32 -2.65 1.15
CA GLU A 46 7.93 -3.64 2.04
C GLU A 46 7.86 -3.21 3.52
N GLY A 47 8.13 -1.94 3.82
CA GLY A 47 8.00 -1.40 5.17
C GLY A 47 6.56 -1.46 5.69
N MET A 48 5.59 -1.11 4.84
CA MET A 48 4.17 -1.19 5.19
C MET A 48 3.70 -2.63 5.37
N ALA A 49 4.11 -3.54 4.48
CA ALA A 49 3.79 -4.97 4.58
C ALA A 49 4.39 -5.60 5.84
N GLY A 50 5.63 -5.24 6.19
CA GLY A 50 6.28 -5.69 7.43
C GLY A 50 5.56 -5.19 8.69
N GLY A 51 5.17 -3.91 8.72
CA GLY A 51 4.38 -3.34 9.81
C GLY A 51 2.99 -3.97 9.93
N PHE A 52 2.33 -4.21 8.80
CA PHE A 52 1.04 -4.89 8.74
C PHE A 52 1.15 -6.34 9.23
N ALA A 53 2.16 -7.09 8.79
CA ALA A 53 2.41 -8.46 9.24
C ALA A 53 2.67 -8.54 10.75
N ALA A 54 3.42 -7.58 11.30
CA ALA A 54 3.63 -7.47 12.74
C ALA A 54 2.31 -7.22 13.48
N ALA A 55 1.47 -6.30 12.98
CA ALA A 55 0.16 -6.02 13.57
C ALA A 55 -0.79 -7.25 13.54
N VAL A 56 -0.84 -7.96 12.41
CA VAL A 56 -1.57 -9.24 12.28
C VAL A 56 -1.08 -10.25 13.32
N GLY A 57 0.24 -10.37 13.50
CA GLY A 57 0.86 -11.25 14.49
C GLY A 57 0.51 -10.88 15.93
N LEU A 58 0.39 -9.59 16.25
CA LEU A 58 -0.01 -9.11 17.58
C LEU A 58 -1.47 -9.42 17.89
N VAL A 59 -2.38 -9.17 16.93
CA VAL A 59 -3.81 -9.57 17.05
C VAL A 59 -3.93 -11.08 17.27
N ARG A 60 -3.21 -11.88 16.47
CA ARG A 60 -3.18 -13.34 16.60
C ARG A 60 -2.65 -13.78 17.97
N SER A 61 -1.59 -13.14 18.46
CA SER A 61 -1.00 -13.43 19.77
C SER A 61 -1.98 -13.13 20.89
N GLN A 62 -2.70 -12.01 20.82
CA GLN A 62 -3.73 -11.67 21.80
C GLN A 62 -4.86 -12.70 21.84
N TRP A 63 -5.28 -13.22 20.68
CA TRP A 63 -6.27 -14.29 20.62
C TRP A 63 -5.80 -15.58 21.30
N GLU A 64 -4.54 -15.96 21.09
CA GLU A 64 -3.92 -17.12 21.76
C GLU A 64 -3.84 -16.91 23.29
N LEU A 65 -3.42 -15.72 23.73
CA LEU A 65 -3.34 -15.36 25.15
C LEU A 65 -4.71 -15.37 25.84
N ASN A 66 -5.76 -14.98 25.12
CA ASN A 66 -7.14 -15.04 25.61
C ASN A 66 -7.72 -16.48 25.66
N GLY A 67 -6.90 -17.51 25.37
CA GLY A 67 -7.32 -18.90 25.40
C GLY A 67 -8.16 -19.31 24.19
N ARG A 68 -7.91 -18.70 23.02
CA ARG A 68 -8.63 -18.95 21.77
C ARG A 68 -10.14 -18.71 21.92
N PRO A 69 -10.55 -17.51 22.37
CA PRO A 69 -11.94 -17.22 22.63
C PRO A 69 -12.74 -17.41 21.34
N LYS A 70 -13.89 -18.07 21.49
CA LYS A 70 -14.83 -18.25 20.42
C LYS A 70 -16.00 -17.31 20.58
N GLY A 71 -16.40 -16.69 19.49
CA GLY A 71 -17.60 -15.87 19.47
C GLY A 71 -18.87 -16.69 19.24
N THR A 72 -19.98 -16.01 19.02
CA THR A 72 -21.28 -16.64 18.78
C THR A 72 -21.58 -16.64 17.27
N GLY A 73 -21.96 -17.79 16.73
CA GLY A 73 -22.23 -17.93 15.30
C GLY A 73 -20.98 -17.68 14.45
N ASN A 74 -21.10 -16.77 13.47
CA ASN A 74 -20.03 -16.45 12.52
C ASN A 74 -19.15 -15.27 12.96
N ALA A 75 -19.35 -14.72 14.16
CA ALA A 75 -18.66 -13.53 14.61
C ALA A 75 -17.90 -13.78 15.92
N ALA A 76 -16.61 -13.46 15.93
CA ALA A 76 -15.72 -13.51 17.08
C ALA A 76 -14.84 -12.27 17.12
N PHE A 77 -14.64 -11.73 18.32
CA PHE A 77 -13.91 -10.49 18.53
C PHE A 77 -12.92 -10.65 19.66
N ILE A 78 -11.82 -9.91 19.56
CA ILE A 78 -10.90 -9.71 20.66
C ILE A 78 -10.62 -8.22 20.82
N THR A 79 -10.29 -7.83 22.05
CA THR A 79 -9.77 -6.48 22.31
C THR A 79 -8.24 -6.56 22.39
N TYR A 80 -7.58 -5.81 21.52
CA TYR A 80 -6.14 -5.62 21.45
C TYR A 80 -5.87 -4.12 21.66
N ASP A 81 -5.13 -3.77 22.71
CA ASP A 81 -4.77 -2.38 23.04
C ASP A 81 -5.96 -1.40 22.99
N THR A 82 -7.06 -1.74 23.68
CA THR A 82 -8.35 -1.01 23.70
C THR A 82 -9.13 -0.95 22.38
N VAL A 83 -8.58 -1.51 21.30
CA VAL A 83 -9.23 -1.64 20.00
C VAL A 83 -9.88 -3.02 19.87
N THR A 84 -11.15 -3.05 19.49
CA THR A 84 -11.85 -4.32 19.23
C THR A 84 -11.72 -4.69 17.76
N VAL A 85 -11.19 -5.88 17.49
CA VAL A 85 -10.92 -6.39 16.15
C VAL A 85 -11.72 -7.67 15.92
N GLY A 86 -12.36 -7.78 14.76
CA GLY A 86 -13.02 -9.00 14.31
C GLY A 86 -11.97 -10.02 13.87
N ILE A 87 -12.06 -11.23 14.41
CA ILE A 87 -11.12 -12.33 14.13
C ILE A 87 -11.85 -13.59 13.68
N ASP A 88 -11.18 -14.44 12.92
CA ASP A 88 -11.74 -15.76 12.62
C ASP A 88 -11.81 -16.63 13.89
N ASN A 89 -12.94 -17.31 14.05
CA ASN A 89 -13.27 -18.09 15.24
C ASN A 89 -12.35 -19.31 15.48
N SER A 90 -11.69 -19.80 14.43
CA SER A 90 -10.87 -21.02 14.44
C SER A 90 -9.38 -20.73 14.34
N ILE A 91 -9.00 -19.68 13.60
CA ILE A 91 -7.61 -19.34 13.30
C ILE A 91 -7.18 -17.97 13.81
N GLY A 92 -8.06 -17.18 14.46
CA GLY A 92 -7.71 -15.98 15.23
C GLY A 92 -6.96 -14.88 14.49
N TYR A 93 -7.00 -14.85 13.16
CA TYR A 93 -6.45 -13.77 12.35
C TYR A 93 -7.50 -12.67 12.11
N PRO A 94 -7.09 -11.40 11.96
CA PRO A 94 -8.01 -10.28 11.75
C PRO A 94 -8.74 -10.40 10.41
N THR A 95 -10.05 -10.16 10.43
CA THR A 95 -10.92 -10.26 9.27
C THR A 95 -11.82 -9.05 9.07
N THR A 96 -12.06 -8.23 10.10
CA THR A 96 -12.92 -7.01 10.02
C THR A 96 -12.70 -6.15 11.26
N ASP A 97 -13.37 -4.99 11.32
CA ASP A 97 -13.40 -4.11 12.49
C ASP A 97 -14.40 -4.60 13.56
N SER A 98 -14.68 -3.78 14.58
CA SER A 98 -15.61 -4.11 15.66
C SER A 98 -17.09 -4.19 15.24
N THR A 99 -17.43 -3.81 14.02
CA THR A 99 -18.82 -3.72 13.52
C THR A 99 -19.21 -4.87 12.59
N GLY A 100 -18.23 -5.67 12.15
CA GLY A 100 -18.46 -6.78 11.23
C GLY A 100 -19.40 -7.85 11.78
N THR A 101 -20.36 -8.31 10.99
CA THR A 101 -21.33 -9.33 11.40
C THR A 101 -20.89 -10.76 11.06
N ASP A 102 -19.86 -10.90 10.22
CA ASP A 102 -19.25 -12.17 9.84
C ASP A 102 -17.72 -12.01 9.86
N THR A 103 -17.07 -12.68 10.79
CA THR A 103 -15.62 -12.61 11.00
C THR A 103 -14.89 -13.82 10.43
N ARG A 104 -15.56 -14.66 9.63
CA ARG A 104 -14.92 -15.81 8.98
C ARG A 104 -13.86 -15.34 7.99
N ALA A 105 -12.71 -16.00 8.03
CA ALA A 105 -11.63 -15.79 7.08
C ALA A 105 -11.99 -16.27 5.67
N SER A 106 -13.01 -17.12 5.54
CA SER A 106 -13.52 -17.63 4.25
C SER A 106 -14.60 -16.73 3.62
N GLN A 107 -14.80 -15.51 4.13
CA GLN A 107 -15.82 -14.57 3.70
C GLN A 107 -15.21 -13.16 3.62
N MET A 108 -14.07 -13.05 2.96
CA MET A 108 -13.38 -11.77 2.81
C MET A 108 -13.85 -11.04 1.57
N ASP A 109 -14.02 -9.73 1.71
CA ASP A 109 -14.31 -8.83 0.61
C ASP A 109 -13.48 -7.55 0.75
N ALA A 110 -13.56 -6.68 -0.26
CA ALA A 110 -12.76 -5.45 -0.27
C ALA A 110 -13.08 -4.52 0.91
N ALA A 111 -14.32 -4.54 1.42
CA ALA A 111 -14.71 -3.72 2.57
C ALA A 111 -14.05 -4.25 3.86
N LYS A 112 -14.10 -5.56 4.09
CA LYS A 112 -13.42 -6.22 5.22
C LYS A 112 -11.91 -6.05 5.15
N CYS A 113 -11.30 -6.17 3.97
CA CYS A 113 -9.89 -5.89 3.77
C CYS A 113 -9.54 -4.44 4.13
N LYS A 114 -10.39 -3.48 3.77
CA LYS A 114 -10.24 -2.07 4.13
C LYS A 114 -10.31 -1.89 5.65
N GLN A 115 -11.33 -2.48 6.28
CA GLN A 115 -11.52 -2.42 7.74
C GLN A 115 -10.33 -3.01 8.51
N VAL A 116 -9.81 -4.16 8.08
CA VAL A 116 -8.60 -4.76 8.68
C VAL A 116 -7.43 -3.79 8.60
N PHE A 117 -7.20 -3.21 7.42
CA PHE A 117 -6.11 -2.25 7.21
C PHE A 117 -6.27 -1.01 8.08
N ASP A 118 -7.50 -0.50 8.22
CA ASP A 118 -7.82 0.65 9.05
C ASP A 118 -7.65 0.39 10.55
N ILE A 119 -8.02 -0.80 11.03
CA ILE A 119 -8.14 -1.07 12.47
C ILE A 119 -6.86 -1.59 13.13
N ILE A 120 -6.00 -2.32 12.39
CA ILE A 120 -4.81 -2.96 12.99
C ILE A 120 -3.56 -2.06 12.94
N LEU A 121 -3.55 -1.03 12.09
CA LEU A 121 -2.44 -0.09 11.97
C LEU A 121 -2.69 1.13 12.87
N GLN A 122 -1.66 1.57 13.59
CA GLN A 122 -1.77 2.75 14.48
C GLN A 122 -1.93 4.07 13.71
N SER A 123 -1.37 4.15 12.50
CA SER A 123 -1.43 5.32 11.63
C SER A 123 -1.69 4.85 10.21
N THR A 124 -2.91 4.43 9.95
CA THR A 124 -3.31 3.91 8.65
C THR A 124 -3.22 4.99 7.57
N PRO A 125 -2.49 4.75 6.47
CA PRO A 125 -2.52 5.63 5.32
C PRO A 125 -3.93 5.70 4.71
N PRO A 126 -4.32 6.83 4.09
CA PRO A 126 -5.61 6.95 3.42
C PRO A 126 -5.73 5.88 2.33
N ASN A 127 -6.89 5.23 2.27
CA ASN A 127 -7.12 4.11 1.40
C ASN A 127 -8.58 4.05 0.93
N THR A 128 -8.80 3.51 -0.26
CA THR A 128 -10.12 3.44 -0.87
C THR A 128 -10.39 2.09 -1.52
N THR A 129 -11.65 1.71 -1.59
CA THR A 129 -12.16 0.59 -2.40
C THR A 129 -12.87 1.09 -3.67
N SER A 130 -13.03 2.40 -3.85
CA SER A 130 -13.70 2.99 -5.00
C SER A 130 -13.00 2.66 -6.32
N ALA A 131 -13.76 2.27 -7.33
CA ALA A 131 -13.22 2.02 -8.67
C ALA A 131 -13.10 3.31 -9.53
N VAL A 132 -13.13 4.50 -8.91
CA VAL A 132 -12.99 5.78 -9.59
C VAL A 132 -11.54 6.24 -9.53
N LEU A 133 -10.89 6.45 -10.69
CA LEU A 133 -9.46 6.79 -10.76
C LEU A 133 -9.06 8.01 -9.92
N THR A 134 -9.88 9.06 -9.90
CA THR A 134 -9.57 10.26 -9.09
C THR A 134 -9.53 9.95 -7.60
N ASP A 135 -10.47 9.11 -7.11
CA ASP A 135 -10.47 8.69 -5.71
C ASP A 135 -9.28 7.78 -5.38
N ILE A 136 -8.85 6.95 -6.33
CA ILE A 136 -7.64 6.14 -6.18
C ILE A 136 -6.40 7.05 -6.06
N GLN A 137 -6.30 8.09 -6.88
CA GLN A 137 -5.18 9.03 -6.90
C GLN A 137 -5.14 9.95 -5.66
N ASP A 138 -6.29 10.22 -5.04
CA ASP A 138 -6.39 10.99 -3.80
C ASP A 138 -6.01 10.17 -2.55
N ASN A 139 -5.95 8.84 -2.67
CA ASN A 139 -5.60 7.92 -1.59
C ASN A 139 -4.20 7.33 -1.77
N ARG A 140 -3.58 6.84 -0.69
CA ARG A 140 -2.25 6.22 -0.72
C ARG A 140 -2.31 4.75 -1.13
N TYR A 141 -3.34 4.05 -0.67
CA TYR A 141 -3.56 2.65 -0.98
C TYR A 141 -4.92 2.40 -1.61
N PHE A 142 -4.94 1.43 -2.51
CA PHE A 142 -6.13 0.95 -3.17
C PHE A 142 -6.40 -0.49 -2.77
N VAL A 143 -7.58 -0.72 -2.21
CA VAL A 143 -7.94 -1.98 -1.56
C VAL A 143 -8.86 -2.81 -2.45
N ARG A 144 -8.49 -4.07 -2.62
CA ARG A 144 -9.24 -5.09 -3.37
C ARG A 144 -9.27 -6.39 -2.57
N ALA A 145 -10.15 -7.29 -2.99
CA ALA A 145 -10.17 -8.65 -2.48
C ALA A 145 -10.35 -9.65 -3.62
N ASP A 146 -9.73 -10.81 -3.47
CA ASP A 146 -10.00 -11.98 -4.29
C ASP A 146 -10.96 -12.91 -3.55
N GLY A 147 -12.24 -12.88 -3.93
CA GLY A 147 -13.27 -13.71 -3.31
C GLY A 147 -13.13 -15.22 -3.57
N ALA A 148 -12.24 -15.65 -4.48
CA ALA A 148 -11.98 -17.07 -4.69
C ALA A 148 -11.00 -17.64 -3.65
N THR A 149 -10.07 -16.81 -3.18
CA THR A 149 -9.04 -17.19 -2.21
C THR A 149 -9.17 -16.49 -0.85
N ASP A 150 -10.17 -15.61 -0.71
CA ASP A 150 -10.38 -14.72 0.43
C ASP A 150 -9.15 -13.85 0.74
N THR A 151 -8.34 -13.55 -0.28
CA THR A 151 -7.11 -12.78 -0.16
C THR A 151 -7.41 -11.28 -0.26
N CYS A 152 -6.88 -10.49 0.65
CA CYS A 152 -6.85 -9.04 0.54
C CYS A 152 -5.67 -8.59 -0.32
N LEU A 153 -5.89 -7.59 -1.18
CA LEU A 153 -4.88 -7.01 -2.04
C LEU A 153 -4.81 -5.49 -1.78
N TYR A 154 -3.63 -5.02 -1.44
CA TYR A 154 -3.35 -3.61 -1.15
C TYR A 154 -2.35 -3.08 -2.17
N TYR A 155 -2.82 -2.30 -3.12
CA TYR A 155 -1.99 -1.68 -4.16
C TYR A 155 -1.56 -0.28 -3.75
N LEU A 156 -0.32 0.09 -4.06
CA LEU A 156 0.15 1.47 -3.97
C LEU A 156 -0.48 2.28 -5.09
N SER A 157 -1.17 3.38 -4.77
CA SER A 157 -1.92 4.16 -5.76
C SER A 157 -1.04 4.77 -6.86
N SER A 158 0.22 5.12 -6.56
CA SER A 158 1.15 5.67 -7.56
C SER A 158 1.55 4.66 -8.65
N SER A 159 1.38 3.36 -8.39
CA SER A 159 1.59 2.31 -9.38
C SER A 159 0.39 2.10 -10.31
N ILE A 160 -0.74 2.80 -10.07
CA ILE A 160 -1.96 2.70 -10.85
C ILE A 160 -2.07 3.93 -11.76
N ASP A 161 -1.89 3.73 -13.06
CA ASP A 161 -2.06 4.78 -14.08
C ASP A 161 -3.50 4.80 -14.61
N THR A 162 -3.77 4.10 -15.71
CA THR A 162 -5.09 4.10 -16.37
C THR A 162 -5.85 2.78 -16.22
N THR A 163 -5.13 1.69 -15.95
CA THR A 163 -5.68 0.35 -15.76
C THR A 163 -5.94 0.10 -14.29
N ILE A 164 -7.18 0.23 -13.87
CA ILE A 164 -7.61 -0.09 -12.50
C ILE A 164 -7.60 -1.62 -12.33
N PRO A 165 -6.86 -2.18 -11.35
CA PRO A 165 -6.98 -3.59 -11.02
C PRO A 165 -8.43 -3.95 -10.67
N PRO A 166 -9.01 -4.97 -11.33
CA PRO A 166 -10.34 -5.44 -10.97
C PRO A 166 -10.34 -6.01 -9.54
N ASN A 167 -11.53 -6.12 -8.93
CA ASN A 167 -11.69 -7.01 -7.77
C ASN A 167 -11.46 -8.45 -8.24
N GLY A 168 -10.68 -9.22 -7.48
CA GLY A 168 -10.22 -10.55 -7.87
C GLY A 168 -8.72 -10.75 -7.66
N ALA A 169 -8.20 -11.79 -8.30
CA ALA A 169 -6.79 -12.19 -8.26
C ALA A 169 -5.83 -11.06 -8.65
N LEU A 170 -4.55 -11.22 -8.30
CA LEU A 170 -3.47 -10.34 -8.72
C LEU A 170 -3.53 -10.14 -10.25
N PRO A 171 -3.54 -8.89 -10.75
CA PRO A 171 -3.51 -8.63 -12.18
C PRO A 171 -2.25 -9.27 -12.76
N ALA A 172 -2.43 -10.20 -13.70
CA ALA A 172 -1.33 -10.93 -14.34
C ALA A 172 -0.46 -10.07 -15.27
N ALA A 173 -0.78 -8.77 -15.40
CA ALA A 173 -0.09 -7.82 -16.25
C ALA A 173 -0.22 -6.40 -15.70
N GLY A 174 0.90 -5.70 -15.55
CA GLY A 174 0.99 -4.29 -15.13
C GLY A 174 2.07 -4.08 -14.08
N ASN A 175 2.73 -2.90 -14.10
CA ASN A 175 3.79 -2.52 -13.16
C ASN A 175 3.17 -2.11 -11.79
N PHE A 176 2.49 -3.05 -11.12
CA PHE A 176 1.78 -2.83 -9.87
C PHE A 176 2.64 -3.19 -8.67
N ARG A 177 2.66 -2.27 -7.69
CA ARG A 177 3.36 -2.45 -6.42
C ARG A 177 2.36 -2.57 -5.29
N GLY A 178 2.57 -3.51 -4.39
CA GLY A 178 1.65 -3.73 -3.29
C GLY A 178 1.98 -4.96 -2.46
N PHE A 179 1.03 -5.36 -1.63
CA PHE A 179 1.14 -6.60 -0.87
C PHE A 179 -0.22 -7.25 -0.68
N THR A 180 -0.22 -8.56 -0.47
CA THR A 180 -1.40 -9.34 -0.18
C THR A 180 -1.43 -9.76 1.28
N TYR A 181 -2.64 -10.00 1.78
CA TYR A 181 -2.87 -10.59 3.10
C TYR A 181 -3.87 -11.72 2.95
N LEU A 182 -3.49 -12.91 3.41
CA LEU A 182 -4.33 -14.11 3.41
C LEU A 182 -4.79 -14.42 4.84
N PRO A 183 -6.05 -14.15 5.20
CA PRO A 183 -6.51 -14.31 6.59
C PRO A 183 -6.56 -15.78 7.04
N SER A 184 -6.63 -16.73 6.11
CA SER A 184 -6.62 -18.17 6.44
C SER A 184 -5.32 -18.65 7.07
N THR A 185 -4.20 -17.98 6.78
CA THR A 185 -2.86 -18.34 7.28
C THR A 185 -2.16 -17.22 8.03
N GLY A 186 -2.68 -15.99 7.93
CA GLY A 186 -2.01 -14.79 8.44
C GLY A 186 -0.86 -14.30 7.56
N GLN A 187 -0.67 -14.92 6.39
CA GLN A 187 0.47 -14.64 5.53
C GLN A 187 0.33 -13.27 4.86
N VAL A 188 1.43 -12.53 4.85
CA VAL A 188 1.57 -11.27 4.13
C VAL A 188 2.69 -11.42 3.10
N THR A 189 2.40 -11.10 1.84
CA THR A 189 3.35 -11.28 0.73
C THR A 189 3.42 -10.01 -0.11
N VAL A 190 4.61 -9.46 -0.32
CA VAL A 190 4.84 -8.30 -1.20
C VAL A 190 4.86 -8.75 -2.65
N PHE A 191 4.35 -7.91 -3.54
CA PHE A 191 4.48 -8.06 -4.99
C PHE A 191 4.88 -6.73 -5.65
N ASN A 192 5.78 -6.83 -6.60
CA ASN A 192 6.27 -5.76 -7.47
C ASN A 192 6.43 -6.35 -8.87
N GLN A 193 5.32 -6.45 -9.60
CA GLN A 193 5.32 -6.91 -11.00
C GLN A 193 5.16 -5.71 -11.91
#